data_AF-A0A973CCJ1-F1
#
_entry.id   AF-A0A973CCJ1-F1
#
_cell.length_a   1.000
_cell.length_b   1.000
_cell.length_c   1.000
_cell.angle_alpha   90.00
_cell.angle_beta   90.00
_cell.angle_gamma   90.00
#
_symmetry.space_group_name_H-M   'P 1'
#
loop_
_entity.id
_entity.type
_entity.pdbx_description
1 polymer ?
#
loop_
_entity_poly.entity_id
_entity_poly.type
_entity_poly.pdbx_seq_one_letter_code
_entity_poly.pdbx_strand_id
1 'polypeptide(L)'
;MARDYLKEIKLKYHNLYKDKERWEQLSLRVDPLLESIDAIKNIDSQDIRDELLRGSIIGIVSCIEGYIRLAVKDIIDFGEPFSTNSELISVNKQVKRHIANDSAVSKGDLIAHSVRLNTISDIDSLLSCVLGIDFWPSIQINNVLDDESLTLAEYNPDLFDDLERLFSFRHMFAHELASDVYIEIDDVDYFVSAGFLFMHVTEEMIDTCLFGD
;
A
#
# COMPACT_ATOMS: atom_id res chain seq x y z
N MET A 1 15.67 -7.83 -23.41
CA MET A 1 14.44 -7.21 -23.97
C MET A 1 14.19 -5.95 -23.16
N ALA A 2 14.00 -4.77 -23.79
CA ALA A 2 13.71 -3.54 -23.03
C ALA A 2 12.30 -3.62 -22.45
N ARG A 3 12.08 -3.18 -21.20
CA ARG A 3 10.73 -3.11 -20.60
C ARG A 3 9.86 -2.14 -21.39
N ASP A 4 8.61 -2.53 -21.63
CA ASP A 4 7.59 -1.68 -22.25
C ASP A 4 6.63 -1.20 -21.17
N TYR A 5 6.94 -0.03 -20.61
CA TYR A 5 6.20 0.55 -19.49
C TYR A 5 4.73 0.81 -19.81
N LEU A 6 4.42 1.28 -21.02
CA LEU A 6 3.05 1.59 -21.44
C LEU A 6 2.20 0.32 -21.48
N LYS A 7 2.76 -0.76 -22.05
CA LYS A 7 2.07 -2.04 -22.10
C LYS A 7 1.87 -2.62 -20.71
N GLU A 8 2.88 -2.56 -19.85
CA GLU A 8 2.78 -3.05 -18.47
C GLU A 8 1.71 -2.29 -17.66
N ILE A 9 1.66 -0.96 -17.76
CA ILE A 9 0.66 -0.11 -17.09
C ILE A 9 -0.75 -0.47 -17.59
N LYS A 10 -0.94 -0.54 -18.91
CA LYS A 10 -2.24 -0.90 -19.50
C LYS A 10 -2.71 -2.29 -19.08
N LEU A 11 -1.80 -3.27 -18.97
CA LEU A 11 -2.13 -4.61 -18.49
C LEU A 11 -2.52 -4.62 -17.01
N LYS A 12 -1.87 -3.82 -16.16
CA LYS A 12 -2.28 -3.71 -14.75
C LYS A 12 -3.69 -3.15 -14.61
N TYR A 13 -4.01 -2.07 -15.34
CA TYR A 13 -5.35 -1.50 -15.30
C TYR A 13 -6.42 -2.39 -15.93
N HIS A 14 -6.04 -3.29 -16.84
CA HIS A 14 -6.97 -4.31 -17.32
C HIS A 14 -7.42 -5.28 -16.22
N ASN A 15 -6.60 -5.50 -15.19
CA ASN A 15 -6.92 -6.39 -14.07
C ASN A 15 -7.71 -5.69 -12.96
N LEU A 16 -7.95 -4.38 -13.06
CA LEU A 16 -8.81 -3.65 -12.15
C LEU A 16 -10.27 -3.75 -12.60
N TYR A 17 -11.19 -3.71 -11.64
CA TYR A 17 -12.60 -3.60 -11.96
C TYR A 17 -12.88 -2.24 -12.62
N LYS A 18 -13.69 -2.24 -13.68
CA LYS A 18 -14.09 -0.98 -14.30
C LYS A 18 -15.03 -0.22 -13.37
N ASP A 19 -14.94 1.12 -13.43
CA ASP A 19 -15.85 2.03 -12.72
C ASP A 19 -15.84 1.86 -11.19
N LYS A 20 -14.72 1.39 -10.65
CA LYS A 20 -14.48 1.21 -9.22
C LYS A 20 -13.35 2.13 -8.76
N GLU A 21 -13.63 2.91 -7.72
CA GLU A 21 -12.66 3.80 -7.10
C GLU A 21 -11.59 3.02 -6.34
N ARG A 22 -10.48 3.67 -5.99
CA ARG A 22 -9.32 3.03 -5.36
C ARG A 22 -9.69 2.20 -4.13
N TRP A 23 -10.48 2.76 -3.21
CA TRP A 23 -10.93 2.05 -2.01
C TRP A 23 -11.77 0.81 -2.37
N GLU A 24 -12.71 0.93 -3.30
CA GLU A 24 -13.51 -0.22 -3.73
C GLU A 24 -12.66 -1.34 -4.37
N GLN A 25 -11.62 -1.00 -5.13
CA GLN A 25 -10.67 -1.99 -5.66
C GLN A 25 -9.95 -2.73 -4.54
N LEU A 26 -9.56 -1.99 -3.49
CA LEU A 26 -8.90 -2.55 -2.31
C LEU A 26 -9.85 -3.47 -1.54
N SER A 27 -11.06 -3.00 -1.18
CA SER A 27 -12.06 -3.78 -0.44
C SER A 27 -12.35 -5.13 -1.09
N LEU A 28 -12.51 -5.16 -2.42
CA LEU A 28 -12.73 -6.39 -3.19
C LEU A 28 -11.61 -7.44 -3.05
N ARG A 29 -10.42 -7.03 -2.59
CA ARG A 29 -9.27 -7.91 -2.37
C ARG A 29 -8.98 -8.14 -0.89
N VAL A 30 -9.10 -7.12 -0.05
CA VAL A 30 -8.73 -7.21 1.37
C VAL A 30 -9.82 -7.86 2.22
N ASP A 31 -11.10 -7.68 1.89
CA ASP A 31 -12.18 -8.27 2.69
C ASP A 31 -12.15 -9.81 2.64
N PRO A 32 -12.03 -10.45 1.45
CA PRO A 32 -11.90 -11.91 1.39
C PRO A 32 -10.61 -12.43 2.04
N LEU A 33 -9.55 -11.61 2.06
CA LEU A 33 -8.29 -11.94 2.73
C LEU A 33 -8.49 -11.99 4.25
N LEU A 34 -9.11 -10.97 4.83
CA LEU A 34 -9.44 -10.91 6.26
C LEU A 34 -10.35 -12.07 6.65
N GLU A 35 -11.44 -12.30 5.90
CA GLU A 35 -12.35 -13.42 6.14
C GLU A 35 -11.66 -14.79 6.04
N SER A 36 -10.67 -14.92 5.16
CA SER A 36 -9.94 -16.19 4.98
C SER A 36 -9.13 -16.59 6.20
N ILE A 37 -8.68 -15.63 7.02
CA ILE A 37 -7.87 -15.93 8.20
C ILE A 37 -8.66 -16.83 9.15
N ASP A 38 -9.92 -16.48 9.43
CA ASP A 38 -10.81 -17.29 10.28
C ASP A 38 -11.09 -18.68 9.70
N ALA A 39 -11.22 -18.78 8.38
CA ALA A 39 -11.34 -20.08 7.72
C ALA A 39 -10.06 -20.92 7.89
N ILE A 40 -8.88 -20.30 7.77
CA ILE A 40 -7.57 -20.94 7.94
C ILE A 40 -7.38 -21.43 9.39
N LYS A 41 -7.87 -20.70 10.41
CA LYS A 41 -7.80 -21.11 11.83
C LYS A 41 -8.42 -22.49 12.06
N ASN A 42 -9.42 -22.87 11.27
CA ASN A 42 -10.18 -24.11 11.41
C ASN A 42 -9.61 -25.30 10.60
N ILE A 43 -8.45 -25.15 9.96
CA ILE A 43 -7.80 -26.24 9.21
C ILE A 43 -7.04 -27.16 10.18
N ASP A 44 -7.36 -28.45 10.15
CA ASP A 44 -6.74 -29.48 11.02
C ASP A 44 -5.23 -29.64 10.79
N SER A 45 -4.81 -29.61 9.52
CA SER A 45 -3.41 -29.83 9.14
C SER A 45 -2.55 -28.60 9.44
N GLN A 46 -1.65 -28.70 10.41
CA GLN A 46 -0.74 -27.62 10.80
C GLN A 46 0.09 -27.10 9.61
N ASP A 47 0.75 -27.98 8.86
CA ASP A 47 1.61 -27.55 7.73
C ASP A 47 0.85 -26.74 6.67
N ILE A 48 -0.40 -27.12 6.40
CA ILE A 48 -1.25 -26.42 5.42
C ILE A 48 -1.69 -25.08 6.00
N ARG A 49 -2.10 -25.07 7.28
CA ARG A 49 -2.50 -23.84 7.97
C ARG A 49 -1.37 -22.82 7.99
N ASP A 50 -0.17 -23.23 8.39
CA ASP A 50 1.00 -22.36 8.49
C ASP A 50 1.39 -21.76 7.13
N GLU A 51 1.34 -22.56 6.05
CA GLU A 51 1.60 -22.05 4.70
C GLU A 51 0.55 -21.04 4.22
N LEU A 52 -0.74 -21.30 4.50
CA LEU A 52 -1.81 -20.35 4.16
C LEU A 52 -1.70 -19.05 4.96
N LEU A 53 -1.32 -19.14 6.24
CA LEU A 53 -1.06 -17.97 7.09
C LEU A 53 0.11 -17.11 6.57
N ARG A 54 1.20 -17.72 6.11
CA ARG A 54 2.28 -16.99 5.40
C ARG A 54 1.76 -16.33 4.12
N GLY A 55 0.88 -17.03 3.40
CA GLY A 55 0.15 -16.48 2.26
C GLY A 55 -0.63 -15.21 2.61
N SER A 56 -1.26 -15.15 3.78
CA SER A 56 -2.01 -13.97 4.23
C SER A 56 -1.11 -12.75 4.47
N ILE A 57 0.08 -12.96 5.04
CA ILE A 57 1.11 -11.92 5.20
C ILE A 57 1.55 -11.35 3.85
N ILE A 58 1.83 -12.22 2.88
CA ILE A 58 2.15 -11.78 1.51
C ILE A 58 0.96 -11.05 0.89
N GLY A 59 -0.24 -11.55 1.13
CA GLY A 59 -1.51 -11.00 0.65
C GLY A 59 -1.74 -9.56 1.10
N ILE A 60 -1.58 -9.26 2.39
CA ILE A 60 -1.82 -7.92 2.91
C ILE A 60 -0.76 -6.92 2.43
N VAL A 61 0.52 -7.31 2.39
CA VAL A 61 1.58 -6.44 1.82
C VAL A 61 1.31 -6.15 0.35
N SER A 62 0.83 -7.15 -0.41
CA SER A 62 0.43 -6.94 -1.81
C SER A 62 -0.75 -5.97 -1.95
N CYS A 63 -1.68 -5.97 -0.98
CA CYS A 63 -2.78 -5.00 -0.94
C CYS A 63 -2.26 -3.59 -0.67
N ILE A 64 -1.38 -3.42 0.32
CA ILE A 64 -0.71 -2.13 0.61
C ILE A 64 0.01 -1.61 -0.63
N GLU A 65 0.87 -2.43 -1.26
CA GLU A 65 1.61 -2.00 -2.46
C GLU A 65 0.68 -1.64 -3.63
N GLY A 66 -0.39 -2.40 -3.84
CA GLY A 66 -1.36 -2.14 -4.89
C GLY A 66 -2.13 -0.85 -4.66
N TYR A 67 -2.64 -0.68 -3.44
CA TYR A 67 -3.38 0.49 -3.00
C TYR A 67 -2.52 1.77 -3.09
N ILE A 68 -1.30 1.75 -2.54
CA ILE A 68 -0.40 2.92 -2.55
C ILE A 68 -0.07 3.35 -3.99
N ARG A 69 0.03 2.43 -4.94
CA ARG A 69 0.23 2.79 -6.36
C ARG A 69 -0.98 3.50 -6.95
N LEU A 70 -2.19 3.08 -6.63
CA LEU A 70 -3.40 3.79 -7.05
C LEU A 70 -3.47 5.17 -6.39
N ALA A 71 -3.19 5.25 -5.08
CA ALA A 71 -3.18 6.49 -4.31
C ALA A 71 -2.20 7.50 -4.89
N VAL A 72 -0.93 7.11 -5.09
CA VAL A 72 0.11 7.99 -5.65
C VAL A 72 -0.25 8.48 -7.04
N LYS A 73 -0.84 7.62 -7.87
CA LYS A 73 -1.32 8.01 -9.19
C LYS A 73 -2.41 9.07 -9.08
N ASP A 74 -3.44 8.82 -8.27
CA ASP A 74 -4.57 9.74 -8.09
C ASP A 74 -4.11 11.09 -7.48
N ILE A 75 -3.22 11.07 -6.48
CA ILE A 75 -2.63 12.28 -5.87
C ILE A 75 -1.90 13.12 -6.92
N ILE A 76 -1.02 12.51 -7.72
CA ILE A 76 -0.24 13.24 -8.73
C ILE A 76 -1.16 13.79 -9.83
N ASP A 77 -2.13 13.00 -10.26
CA ASP A 77 -3.05 13.36 -11.33
C ASP A 77 -4.14 14.35 -10.87
N PHE A 78 -4.33 14.52 -9.55
CA PHE A 78 -5.16 15.59 -8.99
C PHE A 78 -4.68 16.99 -9.39
N GLY A 79 -3.36 17.14 -9.60
CA GLY A 79 -2.75 18.36 -10.13
C GLY A 79 -1.83 19.05 -9.13
N GLU A 80 -1.77 20.37 -9.18
CA GLU A 80 -0.90 21.15 -8.28
C GLU A 80 -1.46 21.19 -6.85
N PRO A 81 -0.61 21.16 -5.80
CA PRO A 81 0.87 21.15 -5.85
C PRO A 81 1.51 19.76 -6.05
N PHE A 82 0.70 18.69 -6.01
CA PHE A 82 1.17 17.30 -5.98
C PHE A 82 1.95 16.89 -7.24
N SER A 83 1.52 17.38 -8.41
CA SER A 83 2.22 17.19 -9.68
C SER A 83 3.63 17.78 -9.62
N THR A 84 3.82 19.01 -9.16
CA THR A 84 5.17 19.61 -9.02
C THR A 84 6.00 18.82 -8.01
N ASN A 85 5.44 18.50 -6.85
CA ASN A 85 6.12 17.73 -5.81
C ASN A 85 6.67 16.39 -6.32
N SER A 86 5.91 15.70 -7.18
CA SER A 86 6.31 14.41 -7.75
C SER A 86 7.58 14.47 -8.64
N GLU A 87 8.02 15.66 -9.07
CA GLU A 87 9.26 15.82 -9.85
C GLU A 87 10.53 15.53 -9.04
N LEU A 88 10.41 15.57 -7.71
CA LEU A 88 11.48 15.21 -6.78
C LEU A 88 11.70 13.69 -6.71
N ILE A 89 10.75 12.89 -7.19
CA ILE A 89 10.84 11.43 -7.18
C ILE A 89 11.86 10.95 -8.22
N SER A 90 12.83 10.17 -7.75
CA SER A 90 13.85 9.58 -8.61
C SER A 90 13.27 8.46 -9.48
N VAL A 91 12.98 8.78 -10.74
CA VAL A 91 12.57 7.79 -11.76
C VAL A 91 13.65 7.59 -12.81
N ASN A 92 13.67 6.40 -13.43
CA ASN A 92 14.67 6.08 -14.44
C ASN A 92 14.51 6.92 -15.73
N LYS A 93 15.57 6.98 -16.55
CA LYS A 93 15.59 7.78 -17.78
C LYS A 93 14.48 7.42 -18.78
N GLN A 94 14.05 6.16 -18.82
CA GLN A 94 12.99 5.73 -19.74
C GLN A 94 11.64 6.28 -19.30
N VAL A 95 11.33 6.28 -18.00
CA VAL A 95 10.12 6.89 -17.43
C VAL A 95 10.10 8.39 -17.69
N LYS A 96 11.21 9.11 -17.43
CA LYS A 96 11.32 10.56 -17.72
C LYS A 96 11.03 10.90 -19.18
N ARG A 97 11.46 10.04 -20.12
CA ARG A 97 11.17 10.23 -21.55
C ARG A 97 9.69 10.08 -21.87
N HIS A 98 8.97 9.14 -21.26
CA HIS A 98 7.54 8.97 -21.49
C HIS A 98 6.76 10.16 -20.90
N ILE A 99 7.09 10.60 -19.69
CA ILE A 99 6.47 11.79 -19.06
C ILE A 99 6.54 13.02 -20.00
N ALA A 100 7.67 13.19 -20.69
CA ALA A 100 7.88 14.35 -21.56
C ALA A 100 7.26 14.23 -22.97
N ASN A 101 6.92 13.03 -23.45
CA ASN A 101 6.62 12.81 -24.87
C ASN A 101 5.37 11.97 -25.15
N ASP A 102 4.75 11.36 -24.15
CA ASP A 102 3.65 10.41 -24.34
C ASP A 102 2.43 10.79 -23.50
N SER A 103 1.30 11.01 -24.17
CA SER A 103 0.01 11.34 -23.53
C SER A 103 -0.90 10.12 -23.34
N ALA A 104 -0.44 8.91 -23.65
CA ALA A 104 -1.25 7.70 -23.59
C ALA A 104 -1.46 7.16 -22.16
N VAL A 105 -0.64 7.61 -21.20
CA VAL A 105 -0.72 7.33 -19.77
C VAL A 105 -0.41 8.62 -19.02
N SER A 106 -0.92 8.77 -17.80
CA SER A 106 -0.71 9.99 -17.02
C SER A 106 0.70 10.05 -16.40
N LYS A 107 1.06 11.22 -15.85
CA LYS A 107 2.29 11.38 -15.05
C LYS A 107 2.21 10.51 -13.79
N GLY A 108 1.04 10.48 -13.13
CA GLY A 108 0.77 9.60 -12.00
C GLY A 108 0.99 8.13 -12.34
N ASP A 109 0.47 7.65 -13.47
CA ASP A 109 0.64 6.26 -13.93
C ASP A 109 2.12 5.86 -14.03
N LEU A 110 2.90 6.74 -14.67
CA LEU A 110 4.32 6.50 -14.93
C LEU A 110 5.15 6.48 -13.65
N ILE A 111 4.89 7.44 -12.76
CA ILE A 111 5.60 7.54 -11.48
C ILE A 111 5.19 6.38 -10.57
N ALA A 112 3.90 6.18 -10.33
CA ALA A 112 3.37 5.13 -9.47
C ALA A 112 3.81 3.72 -9.92
N HIS A 113 3.98 3.47 -11.21
CA HIS A 113 4.50 2.17 -11.69
C HIS A 113 6.02 2.02 -11.52
N SER A 114 6.76 3.13 -11.40
CA SER A 114 8.23 3.12 -11.35
C SER A 114 8.82 3.09 -9.94
N VAL A 115 8.05 3.54 -8.93
CA VAL A 115 8.50 3.59 -7.53
C VAL A 115 8.65 2.20 -6.90
N ARG A 116 9.62 2.10 -6.00
CA ARG A 116 9.83 0.94 -5.12
C ARG A 116 9.00 1.15 -3.87
N LEU A 117 8.37 0.08 -3.39
CA LEU A 117 7.54 0.06 -2.18
C LEU A 117 7.94 -1.17 -1.37
N ASN A 118 9.22 -1.28 -1.01
CA ASN A 118 9.75 -2.50 -0.41
C ASN A 118 9.68 -2.49 1.13
N THR A 119 9.50 -1.32 1.72
CA THR A 119 9.41 -1.08 3.17
C THR A 119 8.33 -0.03 3.46
N ILE A 120 7.92 0.11 4.72
CA ILE A 120 7.01 1.20 5.09
C ILE A 120 7.72 2.55 5.01
N SER A 121 9.03 2.60 5.27
CA SER A 121 9.86 3.79 5.06
C SER A 121 9.87 4.28 3.61
N ASP A 122 9.86 3.36 2.62
CA ASP A 122 9.73 3.71 1.20
C ASP A 122 8.39 4.40 0.94
N ILE A 123 7.30 3.91 1.55
CA ILE A 123 5.94 4.46 1.41
C ILE A 123 5.85 5.83 2.08
N ASP A 124 6.32 5.96 3.32
CA ASP A 124 6.33 7.23 4.06
C ASP A 124 7.11 8.31 3.31
N SER A 125 8.31 7.98 2.83
CA SER A 125 9.13 8.91 2.03
C SER A 125 8.42 9.33 0.74
N LEU A 126 7.74 8.39 0.07
CA LEU A 126 7.02 8.65 -1.17
C LEU A 126 5.80 9.56 -0.94
N LEU A 127 4.97 9.23 0.05
CA LEU A 127 3.76 9.99 0.37
C LEU A 127 4.12 11.36 0.92
N SER A 128 5.11 11.45 1.81
CA SER A 128 5.65 12.73 2.29
C SER A 128 6.08 13.62 1.14
N CYS A 129 6.79 13.03 0.16
CA CYS A 129 7.25 13.74 -1.01
C CYS A 129 6.10 14.25 -1.88
N VAL A 130 5.12 13.43 -2.25
CA VAL A 130 4.03 13.87 -3.15
C VAL A 130 3.07 14.82 -2.47
N LEU A 131 2.74 14.60 -1.20
CA LEU A 131 1.81 15.45 -0.43
C LEU A 131 2.47 16.74 0.04
N GLY A 132 3.80 16.78 0.17
CA GLY A 132 4.55 17.96 0.62
C GLY A 132 4.44 18.20 2.13
N ILE A 133 4.28 17.13 2.92
CA ILE A 133 4.14 17.12 4.37
C ILE A 133 4.96 15.96 4.96
N ASP A 134 5.22 15.97 6.27
CA ASP A 134 5.76 14.79 6.95
C ASP A 134 4.61 13.79 7.13
N PHE A 135 4.48 12.81 6.24
CA PHE A 135 3.31 11.96 6.13
C PHE A 135 3.03 11.20 7.43
N TRP A 136 3.96 10.37 7.90
CA TRP A 136 3.72 9.52 9.07
C TRP A 136 3.30 10.30 10.33
N PRO A 137 3.99 11.39 10.74
CA PRO A 137 3.56 12.21 11.88
C PRO A 137 2.21 12.92 11.68
N SER A 138 1.77 13.08 10.43
CA SER A 138 0.54 13.82 10.11
C SER A 138 -0.70 12.94 10.04
N ILE A 139 -0.57 11.61 10.11
CA ILE A 139 -1.73 10.71 10.10
C ILE A 139 -2.50 10.89 11.41
N GLN A 140 -3.78 11.24 11.29
CA GLN A 140 -4.71 11.34 12.41
C GLN A 140 -5.67 10.15 12.42
N ILE A 141 -6.14 9.80 13.61
CA ILE A 141 -7.24 8.87 13.80
C ILE A 141 -8.44 9.69 14.28
N ASN A 142 -9.50 9.68 13.46
CA ASN A 142 -10.78 10.26 13.84
C ASN A 142 -11.49 9.32 14.83
N ASN A 143 -11.34 9.60 16.12
CA ASN A 143 -12.04 8.83 17.14
C ASN A 143 -13.49 9.31 17.20
N VAL A 144 -14.42 8.53 16.63
CA VAL A 144 -15.86 8.90 16.53
C VAL A 144 -16.50 9.21 17.90
N LEU A 145 -15.88 8.79 19.00
CA LEU A 145 -16.42 8.90 20.36
C LEU A 145 -15.82 10.05 21.19
N ASP A 146 -14.60 10.50 20.88
CA ASP A 146 -13.89 11.50 21.66
C ASP A 146 -13.53 12.66 20.71
N ASP A 147 -13.96 13.88 21.04
CA ASP A 147 -13.79 15.12 20.26
C ASP A 147 -12.31 15.59 20.17
N GLU A 148 -11.36 14.67 20.36
CA GLU A 148 -9.92 14.88 20.33
C GLU A 148 -9.30 14.08 19.16
N SER A 149 -8.64 14.80 18.25
CA SER A 149 -7.82 14.18 17.20
C SER A 149 -6.55 13.60 17.82
N LEU A 150 -6.37 12.28 17.77
CA LEU A 150 -5.12 11.61 18.12
C LEU A 150 -4.31 11.35 16.86
N THR A 151 -2.99 11.47 16.94
CA THR A 151 -2.12 10.98 15.87
C THR A 151 -2.06 9.45 15.88
N LEU A 152 -1.81 8.85 14.72
CA LEU A 152 -1.62 7.39 14.62
C LEU A 152 -0.50 6.90 15.55
N ALA A 153 0.57 7.67 15.68
CA ALA A 153 1.70 7.36 16.54
C ALA A 153 1.37 7.44 18.04
N GLU A 154 0.39 8.26 18.45
CA GLU A 154 -0.09 8.27 19.84
C GLU A 154 -1.02 7.09 20.12
N TYR A 155 -1.88 6.73 19.15
CA TYR A 155 -2.81 5.61 19.29
C TYR A 155 -2.11 4.25 19.25
N ASN A 156 -1.17 4.06 18.34
CA ASN A 156 -0.38 2.85 18.21
C ASN A 156 1.10 3.19 17.93
N PRO A 157 1.89 3.43 18.99
CA PRO A 157 3.29 3.86 18.88
C PRO A 157 4.19 2.88 18.13
N ASP A 158 3.89 1.58 18.19
CA ASP A 158 4.72 0.53 17.62
C ASP A 158 4.32 0.20 16.17
N LEU A 159 3.22 0.78 15.64
CA LEU A 159 2.66 0.44 14.33
C LEU A 159 3.67 0.61 13.18
N PHE A 160 4.53 1.63 13.23
CA PHE A 160 5.54 1.81 12.18
C PHE A 160 6.50 0.63 12.12
N ASP A 161 7.02 0.23 13.29
CA ASP A 161 7.97 -0.87 13.41
C ASP A 161 7.30 -2.22 13.09
N ASP A 162 6.02 -2.37 13.43
CA ASP A 162 5.23 -3.54 13.07
C ASP A 162 4.99 -3.64 11.56
N LEU A 163 4.74 -2.51 10.88
CA LEU A 163 4.64 -2.47 9.42
C LEU A 163 6.00 -2.76 8.76
N GLU A 164 7.12 -2.24 9.28
CA GLU A 164 8.46 -2.64 8.79
C GLU A 164 8.67 -4.16 8.92
N ARG A 165 8.28 -4.73 10.07
CA ARG A 165 8.37 -6.17 10.31
C ARG A 165 7.46 -6.96 9.37
N LEU A 166 6.27 -6.48 9.07
CA LEU A 166 5.36 -7.06 8.09
C LEU A 166 5.98 -7.12 6.68
N PHE A 167 6.62 -6.03 6.24
CA PHE A 167 7.35 -6.01 4.96
C PHE A 167 8.54 -6.97 4.94
N SER A 168 9.26 -7.10 6.07
CA SER A 168 10.33 -8.09 6.25
C SER A 168 9.81 -9.53 6.15
N PHE A 169 8.67 -9.84 6.76
CA PHE A 169 8.05 -11.17 6.62
C PHE A 169 7.66 -11.47 5.18
N ARG A 170 7.09 -10.50 4.44
CA ARG A 170 6.85 -10.67 3.00
C ARG A 170 8.14 -11.00 2.26
N HIS A 171 9.24 -10.31 2.55
CA HIS A 171 10.52 -10.58 1.90
C HIS A 171 10.97 -12.03 2.12
N MET A 172 10.98 -12.48 3.39
CA MET A 172 11.36 -13.84 3.75
C MET A 172 10.47 -14.89 3.06
N PHE A 173 9.15 -14.77 3.19
CA PHE A 173 8.22 -15.77 2.66
C PHE A 173 8.15 -15.79 1.13
N ALA A 174 8.21 -14.63 0.47
CA ALA A 174 8.09 -14.56 -0.98
C ALA A 174 9.41 -14.80 -1.73
N HIS A 175 10.57 -14.56 -1.09
CA HIS A 175 11.86 -14.52 -1.79
C HIS A 175 12.96 -15.39 -1.20
N GLU A 176 12.90 -15.76 0.09
CA GLU A 176 13.98 -16.49 0.77
C GLU A 176 13.66 -17.96 1.08
N LEU A 177 12.50 -18.48 0.64
CA LEU A 177 11.94 -19.80 0.98
C LEU A 177 11.60 -19.97 2.46
N ALA A 178 12.36 -19.35 3.38
CA ALA A 178 12.09 -19.12 4.80
C ALA A 178 11.38 -20.27 5.54
N SER A 179 11.79 -21.51 5.26
CA SER A 179 11.06 -22.71 5.67
C SER A 179 11.05 -22.95 7.18
N ASP A 180 11.98 -22.33 7.92
CA ASP A 180 12.13 -22.43 9.38
C ASP A 180 11.61 -21.19 10.13
N VAL A 181 10.93 -20.27 9.42
CA VAL A 181 10.28 -19.12 10.04
C VAL A 181 8.83 -19.48 10.39
N TYR A 182 8.51 -19.39 11.67
CA TYR A 182 7.18 -19.61 12.21
C TYR A 182 6.60 -18.28 12.70
N ILE A 183 5.32 -18.06 12.44
CA ILE A 183 4.54 -16.94 12.96
C ILE A 183 3.29 -17.52 13.61
N GLU A 184 2.98 -17.06 14.82
CA GLU A 184 1.77 -17.50 15.50
C GLU A 184 0.53 -16.95 14.81
N ILE A 185 -0.59 -17.66 14.94
CA ILE A 185 -1.83 -17.27 14.26
C ILE A 185 -2.33 -15.89 14.71
N ASP A 186 -2.15 -15.57 15.99
CA ASP A 186 -2.52 -14.28 16.57
C ASP A 186 -1.61 -13.16 16.05
N ASP A 187 -0.33 -13.46 15.78
CA ASP A 187 0.59 -12.52 15.13
C ASP A 187 0.13 -12.22 13.69
N VAL A 188 -0.32 -13.24 12.93
CA VAL A 188 -0.82 -13.03 11.56
C VAL A 188 -2.08 -12.17 11.56
N ASP A 189 -3.03 -12.47 12.44
CA ASP A 189 -4.26 -11.68 12.62
C ASP A 189 -3.94 -10.22 12.94
N TYR A 190 -2.99 -10.01 13.86
CA TYR A 190 -2.47 -8.69 14.21
C TYR A 190 -1.85 -7.96 13.01
N PHE A 191 -0.89 -8.58 12.31
CA PHE A 191 -0.21 -7.94 11.19
C PHE A 191 -1.15 -7.61 10.03
N VAL A 192 -2.11 -8.49 9.74
CA VAL A 192 -3.08 -8.22 8.67
C VAL A 192 -3.99 -7.06 9.08
N SER A 193 -4.43 -7.03 10.34
CA SER A 193 -5.23 -5.92 10.88
C SER A 193 -4.46 -4.60 10.90
N ALA A 194 -3.18 -4.62 11.28
CA ALA A 194 -2.29 -3.46 11.24
C ALA A 194 -2.11 -2.92 9.81
N GLY A 195 -1.91 -3.80 8.84
CA GLY A 195 -1.83 -3.43 7.42
C GLY A 195 -3.13 -2.83 6.89
N PHE A 196 -4.29 -3.38 7.31
CA PHE A 196 -5.60 -2.82 6.95
C PHE A 196 -5.83 -1.45 7.58
N LEU A 197 -5.58 -1.30 8.89
CA LEU A 197 -5.67 -0.02 9.59
C LEU A 197 -4.83 1.04 8.88
N PHE A 198 -3.58 0.73 8.53
CA PHE A 198 -2.70 1.63 7.80
C PHE A 198 -3.31 2.12 6.47
N MET A 199 -3.86 1.21 5.65
CA MET A 199 -4.50 1.61 4.39
C MET A 199 -5.73 2.48 4.62
N HIS A 200 -6.52 2.19 5.66
CA HIS A 200 -7.71 2.96 5.99
C HIS A 200 -7.38 4.40 6.41
N VAL A 201 -6.47 4.58 7.38
CA VAL A 201 -6.07 5.92 7.82
C VAL A 201 -5.31 6.70 6.74
N THR A 202 -4.62 5.98 5.85
CA THR A 202 -3.99 6.59 4.66
C THR A 202 -5.05 7.11 3.69
N GLU A 203 -6.16 6.39 3.49
CA GLU A 203 -7.26 6.83 2.62
C GLU A 203 -7.89 8.11 3.16
N GLU A 204 -8.24 8.13 4.44
CA GLU A 204 -8.81 9.32 5.09
C GLU A 204 -7.88 10.52 4.94
N MET A 205 -6.59 10.33 5.22
CA MET A 205 -5.61 11.41 5.11
C MET A 205 -5.45 11.92 3.68
N ILE A 206 -5.46 11.03 2.68
CA ILE A 206 -5.40 11.44 1.27
C ILE A 206 -6.64 12.25 0.92
N ASP A 207 -7.83 11.80 1.31
CA ASP A 207 -9.07 12.51 1.02
C ASP A 207 -9.06 13.91 1.65
N THR A 208 -8.61 14.04 2.91
CA THR A 208 -8.39 15.36 3.54
C THR A 208 -7.42 16.21 2.72
N CYS A 209 -6.29 15.66 2.25
CA CYS A 209 -5.32 16.43 1.46
C CYS A 209 -5.86 16.88 0.11
N LEU A 210 -6.69 16.06 -0.55
CA LEU A 210 -7.18 16.35 -1.90
C LEU A 210 -8.42 17.25 -1.88
N PHE A 211 -9.34 17.03 -0.94
CA PHE A 211 -10.66 17.65 -0.96
C PHE A 211 -10.89 18.66 0.16
N GLY A 212 -10.06 18.66 1.21
CA GLY A 212 -10.04 19.71 2.24
C GLY A 212 -11.30 19.78 3.08
N ASP A 213 -11.72 18.66 3.67
CA ASP A 213 -12.77 18.63 4.70
C ASP A 213 -12.40 19.43 5.96
#